data_AF-A0A955X4G6-F1
#
_entry.id   AF-A0A955X4G6-F1
#
_cell.length_a   1.000
_cell.length_b   1.000
_cell.length_c   1.000
_cell.angle_alpha   90.00
_cell.angle_beta   90.00
_cell.angle_gamma   90.00
#
_symmetry.space_group_name_H-M   'P 1'
#
loop_
_entity.id
_entity.type
_entity.pdbx_description
1 polymer ?
#
loop_
_entity_poly.entity_id
_entity_poly.type
_entity_poly.pdbx_seq_one_letter_code
_entity_poly.pdbx_strand_id
1 'polypeptide(L)'
;MAKIALPTTPTPDEASKAWTRGFAAAVRDAAGDSARLTPKKAAGMEGIYADNARNYFERTGRSWATADTVIDSGARYVRRETEKAAGADQKLSLVDIRKLPADLQDDMLTLRGKAPSKPANDPKVVAPSPALTAAVAASEIPSINDYGKYMGVDVYPKTMSRAEILRKVVGYDDLTDAEIGEWFSSVKGSAAVADLAGSFKEIGAEEKENWDDDRGVQHERIFSDVAEGLGAQFIPVSKFKSVELAEHFIQEDGDCEYRLLIGKQKDDSWLVFSYSNFPF
;
A
#
# COMPACT_ATOMS: atom_id res chain seq x y z
N MET A 1 -17.99 -20.49 10.81
CA MET A 1 -18.99 -20.18 9.76
C MET A 1 -18.56 -20.87 8.46
N ALA A 2 -19.50 -21.40 7.67
CA ALA A 2 -19.19 -21.95 6.35
C ALA A 2 -18.56 -20.87 5.47
N LYS A 3 -17.46 -21.18 4.79
CA LYS A 3 -16.78 -20.25 3.88
C LYS A 3 -17.72 -19.92 2.72
N ILE A 4 -18.20 -18.67 2.65
CA ILE A 4 -18.98 -18.20 1.51
C ILE A 4 -18.01 -18.14 0.32
N ALA A 5 -18.22 -19.01 -0.66
CA ALA A 5 -17.42 -19.05 -1.88
C ALA A 5 -18.32 -18.83 -3.08
N LEU A 6 -17.93 -17.89 -3.96
CA LEU A 6 -18.61 -17.68 -5.22
C LEU A 6 -18.19 -18.73 -6.25
N PRO A 7 -19.09 -19.14 -7.16
CA PRO A 7 -18.70 -19.90 -8.35
C PRO A 7 -17.72 -19.10 -9.22
N THR A 8 -17.07 -19.78 -10.18
CA THR A 8 -16.04 -19.15 -11.03
C THR A 8 -16.57 -17.97 -11.83
N THR A 9 -17.84 -17.99 -12.24
CA THR A 9 -18.49 -16.90 -13.00
C THR A 9 -19.89 -16.67 -12.43
N PRO A 10 -20.00 -15.98 -11.28
CA PRO A 10 -21.29 -15.77 -10.64
C PRO A 10 -22.15 -14.81 -11.45
N THR A 11 -23.46 -15.00 -11.37
CA THR A 11 -24.43 -13.98 -11.77
C THR A 11 -24.38 -12.78 -10.81
N PRO A 12 -24.86 -11.58 -11.21
CA PRO A 12 -24.99 -10.44 -10.31
C PRO A 12 -25.78 -10.74 -9.03
N ASP A 13 -26.81 -11.59 -9.13
CA ASP A 13 -27.63 -12.02 -7.99
C ASP A 13 -26.82 -12.91 -7.02
N GLU A 14 -26.07 -13.89 -7.53
CA GLU A 14 -25.20 -14.73 -6.69
C GLU A 14 -24.11 -13.90 -6.00
N ALA A 15 -23.46 -13.00 -6.75
CA ALA A 15 -22.42 -12.10 -6.24
C ALA A 15 -22.96 -11.19 -5.13
N SER A 16 -24.07 -10.49 -5.40
CA SER A 16 -24.68 -9.57 -4.43
C SER A 16 -25.19 -10.28 -3.19
N LYS A 17 -25.80 -11.47 -3.31
CA LYS A 17 -26.25 -12.27 -2.15
C LYS A 17 -25.10 -12.77 -1.30
N ALA A 18 -24.04 -13.28 -1.92
CA ALA A 18 -22.87 -13.76 -1.20
C ALA A 18 -22.19 -12.63 -0.42
N TRP A 19 -21.95 -11.51 -1.10
CA TRP A 19 -21.37 -10.31 -0.50
C TRP A 19 -22.24 -9.76 0.63
N THR A 20 -23.55 -9.58 0.39
CA THR A 20 -24.48 -9.02 1.38
C THR A 20 -24.53 -9.87 2.64
N ARG A 21 -24.45 -11.20 2.51
CA ARG A 21 -24.40 -12.10 3.66
C ARG A 21 -23.17 -11.88 4.52
N GLY A 22 -21.99 -11.76 3.90
CA GLY A 22 -20.74 -11.49 4.62
C GLY A 22 -20.70 -10.10 5.23
N PHE A 23 -21.09 -9.08 4.46
CA PHE A 23 -21.21 -7.70 4.92
C PHE A 23 -22.18 -7.58 6.11
N ALA A 24 -23.34 -8.23 6.04
CA ALA A 24 -24.31 -8.25 7.13
C ALA A 24 -23.78 -8.87 8.41
N ALA A 25 -22.98 -9.94 8.31
CA ALA A 25 -22.32 -10.53 9.47
C ALA A 25 -21.33 -9.54 10.10
N ALA A 26 -20.44 -8.94 9.30
CA ALA A 26 -19.43 -8.00 9.76
C ALA A 26 -20.04 -6.74 10.39
N VAL A 27 -21.08 -6.16 9.76
CA VAL A 27 -21.77 -4.98 10.27
C VAL A 27 -22.49 -5.27 11.59
N ARG A 28 -23.15 -6.42 11.71
CA ARG A 28 -23.85 -6.81 12.95
C ARG A 28 -22.88 -7.05 14.10
N ASP A 29 -21.78 -7.73 13.81
CA ASP A 29 -20.70 -7.95 14.77
C ASP A 29 -20.14 -6.61 15.30
N ALA A 30 -19.80 -5.70 14.40
CA ALA A 30 -19.29 -4.37 14.76
C ALA A 30 -20.31 -3.49 15.48
N ALA A 31 -21.61 -3.61 15.16
CA ALA A 31 -22.66 -2.88 15.86
C ALA A 31 -22.83 -3.37 17.31
N GLY A 32 -22.58 -4.65 17.57
CA GLY A 32 -22.79 -5.31 18.86
C GLY A 32 -24.22 -5.17 19.37
N ASP A 33 -24.40 -5.21 20.70
CA ASP A 33 -25.71 -5.20 21.36
C ASP A 33 -26.55 -3.94 21.09
N SER A 34 -25.91 -2.84 20.68
CA SER A 34 -26.60 -1.57 20.45
C SER A 34 -27.45 -1.54 19.17
N ALA A 35 -27.29 -2.52 18.27
CA ALA A 35 -27.83 -2.54 16.90
C ALA A 35 -27.51 -1.28 16.06
N ARG A 36 -26.65 -0.39 16.58
CA ARG A 36 -26.23 0.86 15.96
C ARG A 36 -24.75 0.78 15.58
N LEU A 37 -24.47 1.11 14.34
CA LEU A 37 -23.12 1.33 13.85
C LEU A 37 -22.82 2.83 13.86
N THR A 38 -21.62 3.19 14.30
CA THR A 38 -21.10 4.57 14.28
C THR A 38 -19.84 4.62 13.41
N PRO A 39 -19.40 5.81 12.95
CA PRO A 39 -18.15 5.94 12.21
C PRO A 39 -16.95 5.35 12.95
N LYS A 40 -16.87 5.53 14.28
CA LYS A 40 -15.81 4.93 15.11
C LYS A 40 -15.83 3.40 15.09
N LYS A 41 -17.02 2.79 15.17
CA LYS A 41 -17.17 1.32 15.09
C LYS A 41 -16.86 0.81 13.68
N ALA A 42 -17.32 1.50 12.64
CA ALA A 42 -16.99 1.17 11.25
C ALA A 42 -15.50 1.30 10.94
N ALA A 43 -14.82 2.30 11.51
CA ALA A 43 -13.37 2.45 11.42
C ALA A 43 -12.62 1.28 12.07
N GLY A 44 -13.18 0.70 13.14
CA GLY A 44 -12.63 -0.48 13.81
C GLY A 44 -13.00 -1.82 13.17
N MET A 45 -13.81 -1.84 12.10
CA MET A 45 -14.07 -3.06 11.36
C MET A 45 -12.81 -3.55 10.65
N GLU A 46 -12.63 -4.86 10.64
CA GLU A 46 -11.55 -5.56 9.93
C GLU A 46 -12.12 -6.44 8.81
N GLY A 47 -11.27 -6.83 7.87
CA GLY A 47 -11.63 -7.69 6.75
C GLY A 47 -12.16 -6.93 5.53
N ILE A 48 -12.56 -7.69 4.52
CA ILE A 48 -12.81 -7.19 3.16
C ILE A 48 -13.96 -6.16 3.11
N TYR A 49 -14.91 -6.29 4.02
CA TYR A 49 -16.12 -5.46 4.10
C TYR A 49 -15.95 -4.11 4.83
N ALA A 50 -14.79 -3.87 5.44
CA ALA A 50 -14.61 -2.75 6.37
C ALA A 50 -14.68 -1.39 5.68
N ASP A 51 -14.11 -1.28 4.48
CA ASP A 51 -14.11 -0.07 3.68
C ASP A 51 -15.52 0.37 3.26
N ASN A 52 -16.37 -0.56 2.85
CA ASN A 52 -17.74 -0.32 2.45
C ASN A 52 -18.58 0.28 3.58
N ALA A 53 -18.36 -0.17 4.82
CA ALA A 53 -19.02 0.39 5.99
C ALA A 53 -18.52 1.82 6.32
N ARG A 54 -17.22 2.10 6.13
CA ARG A 54 -16.64 3.44 6.29
C ARG A 54 -17.17 4.39 5.21
N ASN A 55 -17.16 3.96 3.95
CA ASN A 55 -17.68 4.69 2.79
C ASN A 55 -19.15 5.11 2.98
N TYR A 56 -19.98 4.29 3.63
CA TYR A 56 -21.36 4.66 3.95
C TYR A 56 -21.43 5.92 4.84
N PHE A 57 -20.62 6.00 5.91
CA PHE A 57 -20.63 7.14 6.81
C PHE A 57 -19.97 8.37 6.20
N GLU A 58 -18.90 8.20 5.43
CA GLU A 58 -18.25 9.28 4.70
C GLU A 58 -19.20 9.93 3.68
N ARG A 59 -19.93 9.12 2.91
CA ARG A 59 -20.87 9.61 1.87
C ARG A 59 -22.13 10.25 2.46
N THR A 60 -22.63 9.72 3.58
CA THR A 60 -23.90 10.19 4.15
C THR A 60 -23.73 11.29 5.19
N GLY A 61 -22.52 11.50 5.72
CA GLY A 61 -22.25 12.44 6.81
C GLY A 61 -22.95 12.10 8.12
N ARG A 62 -23.53 10.90 8.26
CA ARG A 62 -24.27 10.50 9.45
C ARG A 62 -23.32 10.19 10.60
N SER A 63 -23.71 10.58 11.82
CA SER A 63 -22.96 10.23 13.04
C SER A 63 -23.29 8.83 13.57
N TRP A 64 -24.39 8.22 13.11
CA TRP A 64 -24.77 6.83 13.38
C TRP A 64 -25.85 6.34 12.40
N ALA A 65 -26.00 5.02 12.29
CA ALA A 65 -27.10 4.36 11.59
C ALA A 65 -27.41 3.00 12.23
N THR A 66 -28.60 2.44 12.01
CA THR A 66 -28.87 1.06 12.41
C THR A 66 -28.11 0.09 11.53
N ALA A 67 -27.71 -1.07 12.07
CA ALA A 67 -27.03 -2.12 11.32
C ALA A 67 -27.80 -2.46 10.03
N ASP A 68 -29.12 -2.64 10.12
CA ASP A 68 -29.94 -2.97 8.96
C ASP A 68 -29.99 -1.87 7.91
N THR A 69 -29.93 -0.58 8.30
CA THR A 69 -29.85 0.53 7.33
C THR A 69 -28.54 0.48 6.53
N VAL A 70 -27.42 0.21 7.21
CA VAL A 70 -26.11 0.10 6.57
C VAL A 70 -26.09 -1.13 5.64
N ILE A 71 -26.61 -2.26 6.11
CA ILE A 71 -26.70 -3.51 5.34
C ILE A 71 -27.54 -3.33 4.08
N ASP A 72 -28.72 -2.73 4.19
CA ASP A 72 -29.63 -2.47 3.08
C ASP A 72 -29.00 -1.49 2.06
N SER A 73 -28.27 -0.48 2.54
CA SER A 73 -27.48 0.39 1.66
C SER A 73 -26.39 -0.37 0.91
N GLY A 74 -25.64 -1.22 1.61
CA GLY A 74 -24.59 -2.07 1.01
C GLY A 74 -25.16 -3.05 -0.02
N ALA A 75 -26.29 -3.69 0.29
CA ALA A 75 -26.97 -4.63 -0.60
C ALA A 75 -27.40 -3.97 -1.92
N ARG A 76 -27.99 -2.76 -1.84
CA ARG A 76 -28.33 -1.96 -3.03
C ARG A 76 -27.10 -1.54 -3.82
N TYR A 77 -26.03 -1.15 -3.13
CA TYR A 77 -24.78 -0.75 -3.75
C TYR A 77 -24.17 -1.89 -4.55
N VAL A 78 -23.87 -3.02 -3.90
CA VAL A 78 -23.22 -4.15 -4.56
C VAL A 78 -24.04 -4.66 -5.73
N ARG A 79 -25.37 -4.78 -5.58
CA ARG A 79 -26.25 -5.24 -6.66
C ARG A 79 -26.20 -4.34 -7.87
N ARG A 80 -26.30 -3.02 -7.66
CA ARG A 80 -26.26 -2.04 -8.75
C ARG A 80 -24.93 -2.09 -9.50
N GLU A 81 -23.81 -2.18 -8.79
CA GLU A 81 -22.50 -2.20 -9.43
C GLU A 81 -22.21 -3.53 -10.13
N THR A 82 -22.66 -4.67 -9.56
CA THR A 82 -22.53 -5.97 -10.23
C THR A 82 -23.40 -6.09 -11.47
N GLU A 83 -24.63 -5.55 -11.46
CA GLU A 83 -25.50 -5.50 -12.64
C GLU A 83 -24.89 -4.64 -13.76
N LYS A 84 -24.26 -3.50 -13.42
CA LYS A 84 -23.57 -2.64 -14.40
C LYS A 84 -22.31 -3.30 -14.98
N ALA A 85 -21.57 -4.03 -14.17
CA ALA A 85 -20.30 -4.63 -14.58
C ALA A 85 -20.49 -5.87 -15.46
N ALA A 86 -21.57 -6.63 -15.24
CA ALA A 86 -21.82 -7.88 -15.94
C ALA A 86 -21.95 -7.71 -17.45
N GLY A 87 -21.38 -8.66 -18.19
CA GLY A 87 -21.45 -8.69 -19.66
C GLY A 87 -22.85 -9.07 -20.18
N ALA A 88 -22.95 -9.19 -21.50
CA ALA A 88 -24.18 -9.64 -22.17
C ALA A 88 -24.63 -11.04 -21.72
N ASP A 89 -23.70 -11.85 -21.21
CA ASP A 89 -23.96 -13.20 -20.67
C ASP A 89 -24.53 -13.18 -19.24
N GLN A 90 -24.75 -12.00 -18.65
CA GLN A 90 -25.27 -11.81 -17.29
C GLN A 90 -24.42 -12.51 -16.21
N LYS A 91 -23.12 -12.63 -16.46
CA LYS A 91 -22.15 -13.18 -15.50
C LYS A 91 -21.02 -12.18 -15.25
N LEU A 92 -20.34 -12.39 -14.13
CA LEU A 92 -19.16 -11.63 -13.74
C LEU A 92 -17.90 -12.46 -14.01
N SER A 93 -17.25 -12.23 -15.14
CA SER A 93 -15.91 -12.75 -15.39
C SER A 93 -14.85 -12.01 -14.55
N LEU A 94 -13.59 -12.46 -14.60
CA LEU A 94 -12.48 -11.70 -14.01
C LEU A 94 -12.29 -10.33 -14.69
N VAL A 95 -12.60 -10.23 -15.99
CA VAL A 95 -12.51 -8.97 -16.73
C VAL A 95 -13.62 -8.02 -16.31
N ASP A 96 -14.83 -8.54 -16.05
CA ASP A 96 -15.96 -7.73 -15.59
C ASP A 96 -15.75 -7.20 -14.17
N ILE A 97 -15.12 -7.99 -13.29
CA ILE A 97 -14.77 -7.52 -11.94
C ILE A 97 -13.91 -6.25 -11.98
N ARG A 98 -13.01 -6.09 -12.97
CA ARG A 98 -12.18 -4.87 -13.11
C ARG A 98 -12.99 -3.60 -13.40
N LYS A 99 -14.26 -3.73 -13.81
CA LYS A 99 -15.17 -2.61 -14.06
C LYS A 99 -15.89 -2.14 -12.79
N LEU A 100 -15.84 -2.94 -11.71
CA LEU A 100 -16.45 -2.56 -10.44
C LEU A 100 -15.67 -1.40 -9.79
N PRO A 101 -16.31 -0.64 -8.89
CA PRO A 101 -15.58 0.24 -7.98
C PRO A 101 -14.51 -0.52 -7.18
N ALA A 102 -13.39 0.14 -6.86
CA ALA A 102 -12.20 -0.50 -6.28
C ALA A 102 -12.48 -1.30 -5.00
N ASP A 103 -13.36 -0.80 -4.11
CA ASP A 103 -13.80 -1.50 -2.90
C ASP A 103 -14.43 -2.87 -3.23
N LEU A 104 -15.31 -2.91 -4.23
CA LEU A 104 -15.97 -4.14 -4.67
C LEU A 104 -15.08 -5.06 -5.51
N GLN A 105 -14.02 -4.56 -6.15
CA GLN A 105 -13.10 -5.43 -6.91
C GLN A 105 -12.44 -6.45 -5.98
N ASP A 106 -11.87 -5.95 -4.87
CA ASP A 106 -11.13 -6.76 -3.90
C ASP A 106 -12.04 -7.73 -3.15
N ASP A 107 -13.24 -7.27 -2.80
CA ASP A 107 -14.28 -8.11 -2.21
C ASP A 107 -14.65 -9.30 -3.12
N MET A 108 -14.89 -9.03 -4.40
CA MET A 108 -15.32 -10.06 -5.35
C MET A 108 -14.19 -11.04 -5.69
N LEU A 109 -12.95 -10.56 -5.78
CA LEU A 109 -11.78 -11.42 -5.93
C LEU A 109 -11.61 -12.32 -4.71
N THR A 110 -11.72 -11.77 -3.50
CA THR A 110 -11.59 -12.54 -2.26
C THR A 110 -12.69 -13.59 -2.11
N LEU A 111 -13.94 -13.25 -2.42
CA LEU A 111 -15.08 -14.19 -2.42
C LEU A 111 -14.92 -15.32 -3.45
N ARG A 112 -14.12 -15.11 -4.50
CA ARG A 112 -13.73 -16.13 -5.48
C ARG A 112 -12.44 -16.87 -5.10
N GLY A 113 -11.90 -16.63 -3.90
CA GLY A 113 -10.65 -17.22 -3.44
C GLY A 113 -9.41 -16.74 -4.20
N LYS A 114 -9.47 -15.57 -4.82
CA LYS A 114 -8.32 -14.88 -5.44
C LYS A 114 -7.74 -13.87 -4.45
N ALA A 115 -6.45 -13.60 -4.58
CA ALA A 115 -5.82 -12.52 -3.82
C ALA A 115 -6.46 -11.18 -4.22
N PRO A 116 -6.80 -10.30 -3.27
CA PRO A 116 -7.29 -8.96 -3.58
C PRO A 116 -6.19 -8.16 -4.31
N SER A 117 -6.61 -7.23 -5.15
CA SER A 117 -5.75 -6.30 -5.89
C SER A 117 -5.09 -5.28 -4.97
N LYS A 118 -5.73 -4.94 -3.83
CA LYS A 118 -5.17 -4.15 -2.74
C LYS A 118 -5.21 -4.95 -1.43
N PRO A 119 -4.13 -4.99 -0.62
CA PRO A 119 -4.21 -5.57 0.71
C PRO A 119 -5.21 -4.77 1.56
N ALA A 120 -6.11 -5.47 2.26
CA ALA A 120 -7.09 -4.86 3.16
C ALA A 120 -6.36 -3.99 4.21
N ASN A 121 -6.91 -2.79 4.47
CA ASN A 121 -6.44 -1.89 5.52
C ASN A 121 -6.70 -2.50 6.90
N ASP A 122 -5.83 -3.44 7.28
CA ASP A 122 -5.68 -3.94 8.64
C ASP A 122 -5.05 -2.80 9.47
N PRO A 123 -5.65 -2.34 10.58
CA PRO A 123 -5.15 -1.21 11.37
C PRO A 123 -3.74 -1.42 11.99
N LYS A 124 -3.07 -2.53 11.70
CA LYS A 124 -1.66 -2.80 12.04
C LYS A 124 -0.68 -2.56 10.89
N VAL A 125 -1.18 -2.27 9.69
CA VAL A 125 -0.35 -1.89 8.55
C VAL A 125 -0.12 -0.38 8.59
N VAL A 126 1.08 0.03 8.93
CA VAL A 126 1.57 1.40 8.78
C VAL A 126 1.66 1.71 7.29
N ALA A 127 0.63 2.36 6.75
CA ALA A 127 0.67 2.93 5.41
C ALA A 127 1.75 4.04 5.32
N PRO A 128 2.25 4.34 4.10
CA PRO A 128 3.06 5.52 3.87
C PRO A 128 2.33 6.78 4.35
N SER A 129 3.00 7.64 5.11
CA SER A 129 2.41 8.89 5.57
C SER A 129 2.17 9.82 4.37
N PRO A 130 1.09 10.62 4.39
CA PRO A 130 0.82 11.58 3.32
C PRO A 130 1.99 12.55 3.07
N ALA A 131 2.73 12.92 4.12
CA ALA A 131 3.90 13.78 4.01
C ALA A 131 5.03 13.11 3.23
N LEU A 132 5.38 11.86 3.56
CA LEU A 132 6.42 11.13 2.83
C LEU A 132 5.99 10.87 1.38
N THR A 133 4.73 10.46 1.15
CA THR A 133 4.21 10.26 -0.21
C THR A 133 4.24 11.55 -1.03
N ALA A 134 3.90 12.69 -0.42
CA ALA A 134 3.96 13.98 -1.11
C ALA A 134 5.40 14.41 -1.42
N ALA A 135 6.35 14.18 -0.49
CA ALA A 135 7.76 14.48 -0.71
C ALA A 135 8.36 13.63 -1.84
N VAL A 136 8.05 12.33 -1.87
CA VAL A 136 8.46 11.42 -2.97
C VAL A 136 7.80 11.80 -4.30
N ALA A 137 6.53 12.20 -4.30
CA ALA A 137 5.90 12.68 -5.53
C ALA A 137 6.51 13.99 -6.03
N ALA A 138 6.94 14.87 -5.11
CA ALA A 138 7.63 16.12 -5.46
C ALA A 138 9.07 15.88 -5.97
N SER A 139 9.65 14.71 -5.69
CA SER A 139 10.96 14.32 -6.21
C SER A 139 10.93 13.69 -7.59
N GLU A 140 9.76 13.64 -8.27
CA GLU A 140 9.72 13.36 -9.71
C GLU A 140 10.44 14.49 -10.47
N ILE A 141 11.76 14.40 -10.54
CA ILE A 141 12.61 15.29 -11.31
C ILE A 141 12.29 15.00 -12.79
N PRO A 142 11.87 16.01 -13.59
CA PRO A 142 11.61 15.81 -15.01
C PRO A 142 12.82 15.14 -15.67
N SER A 143 12.57 13.98 -16.29
CA SER A 143 13.52 13.18 -17.08
C SER A 143 14.13 14.02 -18.21
N ILE A 144 15.14 14.83 -17.90
CA ILE A 144 15.77 15.71 -18.88
C ILE A 144 17.00 15.08 -19.52
N ASN A 145 17.69 14.13 -18.87
CA ASN A 145 18.87 13.48 -19.45
C ASN A 145 18.88 11.98 -19.05
N ASP A 146 19.56 11.12 -19.83
CA ASP A 146 19.58 9.63 -19.80
C ASP A 146 20.06 8.96 -18.48
N TYR A 147 19.90 9.60 -17.31
CA TYR A 147 20.41 9.19 -16.01
C TYR A 147 19.33 9.42 -14.93
N GLY A 148 18.84 8.36 -14.29
CA GLY A 148 17.59 8.38 -13.53
C GLY A 148 17.76 8.22 -12.02
N LYS A 149 17.51 9.28 -11.25
CA LYS A 149 17.20 9.19 -9.82
C LYS A 149 15.74 8.79 -9.66
N TYR A 150 15.48 7.71 -8.93
CA TYR A 150 14.12 7.27 -8.63
C TYR A 150 13.92 7.17 -7.13
N MET A 151 12.74 7.57 -6.67
CA MET A 151 12.29 7.37 -5.29
C MET A 151 10.92 6.71 -5.30
N GLY A 152 10.73 5.74 -4.42
CA GLY A 152 9.47 5.03 -4.25
C GLY A 152 9.16 4.77 -2.80
N VAL A 153 7.86 4.67 -2.48
CA VAL A 153 7.40 4.17 -1.19
C VAL A 153 6.25 3.19 -1.40
N ASP A 154 6.50 1.93 -1.06
CA ASP A 154 5.63 0.82 -1.39
C ASP A 154 5.29 -0.04 -0.16
N VAL A 155 4.12 -0.68 -0.21
CA VAL A 155 3.70 -1.67 0.78
C VAL A 155 3.61 -3.03 0.10
N TYR A 156 4.36 -4.01 0.62
CA TYR A 156 4.35 -5.38 0.11
C TYR A 156 3.61 -6.33 1.06
N PRO A 157 2.92 -7.37 0.52
CA PRO A 157 2.17 -8.31 1.33
C PRO A 157 3.10 -9.20 2.17
N LYS A 158 2.59 -9.68 3.31
CA LYS A 158 3.32 -10.60 4.22
C LYS A 158 3.72 -11.94 3.62
N THR A 159 3.14 -12.31 2.48
CA THR A 159 3.50 -13.51 1.72
C THR A 159 4.83 -13.34 0.97
N MET A 160 5.28 -12.10 0.79
CA MET A 160 6.52 -11.79 0.09
C MET A 160 7.70 -11.90 1.05
N SER A 161 8.77 -12.55 0.60
CA SER A 161 10.04 -12.62 1.31
C SER A 161 10.84 -11.33 1.13
N ARG A 162 11.83 -11.10 2.00
CA ARG A 162 12.78 -9.98 1.84
C ARG A 162 13.52 -10.08 0.50
N ALA A 163 13.96 -11.28 0.13
CA ALA A 163 14.69 -11.51 -1.11
C ALA A 163 13.82 -11.24 -2.35
N GLU A 164 12.53 -11.60 -2.30
CA GLU A 164 11.57 -11.26 -3.38
C GLU A 164 11.35 -9.75 -3.49
N ILE A 165 11.31 -9.01 -2.37
CA ILE A 165 11.23 -7.54 -2.39
C ILE A 165 12.47 -6.94 -3.03
N LEU A 166 13.66 -7.38 -2.61
CA LEU A 166 14.92 -6.87 -3.14
C LEU A 166 14.98 -7.06 -4.66
N ARG A 167 14.76 -8.29 -5.14
CA ARG A 167 14.71 -8.62 -6.59
C ARG A 167 13.73 -7.74 -7.35
N LYS A 168 12.53 -7.56 -6.80
CA LYS A 168 11.49 -6.73 -7.43
C LYS A 168 11.88 -5.25 -7.52
N VAL A 169 12.60 -4.71 -6.53
CA VAL A 169 13.05 -3.31 -6.55
C VAL A 169 14.24 -3.11 -7.47
N VAL A 170 15.19 -4.06 -7.50
CA VAL A 170 16.38 -3.95 -8.37
C VAL A 170 16.15 -4.40 -9.81
N GLY A 171 15.07 -5.14 -10.08
CA GLY A 171 14.75 -5.64 -11.43
C GLY A 171 15.51 -6.89 -11.88
N TYR A 172 16.19 -7.59 -10.97
CA TYR A 172 16.95 -8.83 -11.24
C TYR A 172 16.20 -10.07 -10.71
N ASP A 173 15.23 -10.56 -11.49
CA ASP A 173 14.37 -11.69 -11.09
C ASP A 173 15.09 -13.04 -11.05
N ASP A 174 16.25 -13.16 -11.72
CA ASP A 174 17.03 -14.38 -11.91
C ASP A 174 17.99 -14.70 -10.74
N LEU A 175 18.25 -13.75 -9.86
CA LEU A 175 19.07 -13.99 -8.66
C LEU A 175 18.38 -14.94 -7.68
N THR A 176 19.16 -15.82 -7.07
CA THR A 176 18.69 -16.63 -5.93
C THR A 176 18.56 -15.77 -4.67
N ASP A 177 17.81 -16.28 -3.69
CA ASP A 177 17.65 -15.60 -2.39
C ASP A 177 18.99 -15.40 -1.65
N ALA A 178 19.98 -16.26 -1.89
CA ALA A 178 21.32 -16.13 -1.33
C ALA A 178 22.12 -15.03 -2.04
N GLU A 179 22.13 -15.04 -3.38
CA GLU A 179 22.86 -14.05 -4.19
C GLU A 179 22.36 -12.63 -3.92
N ILE A 180 21.04 -12.40 -3.95
CA ILE A 180 20.48 -11.08 -3.63
C ILE A 180 20.74 -10.67 -2.17
N GLY A 181 20.90 -11.64 -1.27
CA GLY A 181 21.24 -11.38 0.12
C GLY A 181 22.67 -10.86 0.28
N GLU A 182 23.61 -11.35 -0.52
CA GLU A 182 25.03 -10.98 -0.48
C GLU A 182 25.29 -9.61 -1.11
N TRP A 183 24.48 -9.19 -2.08
CA TRP A 183 24.63 -7.90 -2.76
C TRP A 183 24.34 -6.72 -1.83
N PHE A 184 23.52 -6.93 -0.81
CA PHE A 184 23.05 -5.84 0.05
C PHE A 184 23.76 -5.83 1.40
N SER A 185 24.49 -4.74 1.68
CA SER A 185 24.92 -4.44 3.05
C SER A 185 23.69 -4.11 3.91
N SER A 186 23.77 -4.27 5.24
CA SER A 186 22.65 -3.84 6.10
C SER A 186 23.02 -3.13 7.39
N VAL A 187 22.42 -1.96 7.59
CA VAL A 187 22.33 -1.25 8.87
C VAL A 187 20.94 -1.49 9.45
N LYS A 188 20.77 -1.57 10.78
CA LYS A 188 19.49 -1.95 11.41
C LYS A 188 18.98 -0.93 12.43
N GLY A 189 17.66 -0.97 12.66
CA GLY A 189 16.99 -0.19 13.70
C GLY A 189 17.04 1.31 13.43
N SER A 190 17.12 2.12 14.50
CA SER A 190 17.13 3.59 14.37
C SER A 190 18.36 4.11 13.62
N ALA A 191 19.49 3.37 13.67
CA ALA A 191 20.69 3.73 12.91
C ALA A 191 20.43 3.66 11.40
N ALA A 192 19.69 2.65 10.92
CA ALA A 192 19.31 2.54 9.52
C ALA A 192 18.52 3.76 9.01
N VAL A 193 17.60 4.25 9.84
CA VAL A 193 16.78 5.43 9.50
C VAL A 193 17.65 6.70 9.49
N ALA A 194 18.52 6.86 10.50
CA ALA A 194 19.39 8.02 10.62
C ALA A 194 20.42 8.09 9.48
N ASP A 195 20.97 6.95 9.10
CA ASP A 195 21.97 6.82 8.03
C ASP A 195 21.38 7.21 6.67
N LEU A 196 20.22 6.65 6.33
CA LEU A 196 19.52 7.03 5.10
C LEU A 196 19.08 8.49 5.10
N ALA A 197 18.53 9.00 6.21
CA ALA A 197 18.13 10.40 6.30
C ALA A 197 19.34 11.35 6.21
N GLY A 198 20.50 10.97 6.75
CA GLY A 198 21.75 11.71 6.62
C GLY A 198 22.22 11.76 5.16
N SER A 199 22.26 10.60 4.52
CA SER A 199 22.57 10.46 3.09
C SER A 199 21.70 11.34 2.20
N PHE A 200 20.40 11.45 2.49
CA PHE A 200 19.51 12.32 1.71
C PHE A 200 19.84 13.81 1.87
N LYS A 201 20.28 14.24 3.05
CA LYS A 201 20.73 15.63 3.24
C LYS A 201 22.01 15.91 2.46
N GLU A 202 22.92 14.94 2.39
CA GLU A 202 24.15 15.03 1.59
C GLU A 202 23.81 15.12 0.10
N ILE A 203 22.96 14.22 -0.42
CA ILE A 203 22.50 14.26 -1.81
C ILE A 203 21.80 15.59 -2.12
N GLY A 204 20.98 16.10 -1.21
CA GLY A 204 20.34 17.41 -1.39
C GLY A 204 21.34 18.57 -1.48
N ALA A 205 22.42 18.52 -0.70
CA ALA A 205 23.49 19.52 -0.77
C ALA A 205 24.27 19.42 -2.10
N GLU A 206 24.61 18.21 -2.55
CA GLU A 206 25.25 17.98 -3.85
C GLU A 206 24.35 18.45 -5.00
N GLU A 207 23.07 18.13 -4.96
CA GLU A 207 22.11 18.60 -5.97
C GLU A 207 22.08 20.11 -6.04
N LYS A 208 22.10 20.81 -4.92
CA LYS A 208 22.16 22.27 -4.92
C LYS A 208 23.38 22.83 -5.60
N GLU A 209 24.53 22.21 -5.41
CA GLU A 209 25.79 22.62 -6.06
C GLU A 209 25.78 22.37 -7.58
N ASN A 210 24.96 21.43 -8.06
CA ASN A 210 24.83 21.11 -9.49
C ASN A 210 23.98 22.11 -10.29
N TRP A 211 23.33 23.09 -9.63
CA TRP A 211 22.50 24.11 -10.30
C TRP A 211 22.97 25.53 -9.95
N ASP A 212 23.16 26.36 -10.98
CA ASP A 212 23.51 27.78 -10.81
C ASP A 212 22.31 28.69 -10.51
N ASP A 213 21.12 28.12 -10.28
CA ASP A 213 19.87 28.86 -10.07
C ASP A 213 18.99 28.27 -8.95
N ASP A 214 17.80 28.84 -8.76
CA ASP A 214 16.87 28.48 -7.69
C ASP A 214 16.43 27.00 -7.72
N ARG A 215 16.65 26.27 -8.83
CA ARG A 215 16.38 24.82 -8.90
C ARG A 215 17.24 24.05 -7.90
N GLY A 216 18.49 24.47 -7.66
CA GLY A 216 19.36 23.81 -6.69
C GLY A 216 18.79 23.86 -5.27
N VAL A 217 18.28 25.02 -4.86
CA VAL A 217 17.61 25.19 -3.55
C VAL A 217 16.31 24.37 -3.49
N GLN A 218 15.57 24.30 -4.60
CA GLN A 218 14.37 23.45 -4.67
C GLN A 218 14.72 21.96 -4.51
N HIS A 219 15.79 21.49 -5.16
CA HIS A 219 16.25 20.10 -5.04
C HIS A 219 16.73 19.80 -3.61
N GLU A 220 17.58 20.62 -3.01
CA GLU A 220 18.03 20.47 -1.61
C GLU A 220 16.83 20.30 -0.65
N ARG A 221 15.80 21.12 -0.87
CA ARG A 221 14.57 21.07 -0.08
C ARG A 221 13.80 19.76 -0.29
N ILE A 222 13.66 19.28 -1.52
CA ILE A 222 12.99 18.01 -1.81
C ILE A 222 13.65 16.86 -1.05
N PHE A 223 14.97 16.73 -1.14
CA PHE A 223 15.69 15.66 -0.45
C PHE A 223 15.62 15.81 1.09
N SER A 224 15.63 17.05 1.59
CA SER A 224 15.43 17.33 3.03
C SER A 224 14.02 16.93 3.50
N ASP A 225 12.98 17.26 2.73
CA ASP A 225 11.60 16.90 3.02
C ASP A 225 11.40 15.37 3.01
N VAL A 226 12.08 14.65 2.09
CA VAL A 226 12.11 13.18 2.09
C VAL A 226 12.81 12.64 3.34
N ALA A 227 13.97 13.18 3.73
CA ALA A 227 14.69 12.77 4.93
C ALA A 227 13.84 12.94 6.21
N GLU A 228 13.12 14.06 6.33
CA GLU A 228 12.19 14.30 7.43
C GLU A 228 11.00 13.32 7.39
N GLY A 229 10.43 13.10 6.20
CA GLY A 229 9.37 12.13 5.96
C GLY A 229 9.77 10.72 6.37
N LEU A 230 10.99 10.29 6.06
CA LEU A 230 11.55 8.99 6.46
C LEU A 230 11.67 8.88 7.99
N GLY A 231 12.18 9.92 8.63
CA GLY A 231 12.25 10.00 10.09
C GLY A 231 10.88 9.83 10.73
N ALA A 232 9.88 10.62 10.31
CA ALA A 232 8.51 10.52 10.81
C ALA A 232 7.86 9.15 10.50
N GLN A 233 8.13 8.60 9.30
CA GLN A 233 7.54 7.35 8.85
C GLN A 233 8.14 6.13 9.53
N PHE A 234 9.43 6.12 9.88
CA PHE A 234 10.08 4.93 10.42
C PHE A 234 10.40 5.01 11.92
N ILE A 235 10.33 6.20 12.53
CA ILE A 235 10.50 6.40 13.98
C ILE A 235 9.12 6.57 14.67
N PRO A 236 8.91 5.99 15.87
CA PRO A 236 9.81 5.08 16.57
C PRO A 236 9.86 3.71 15.87
N VAL A 237 11.06 3.13 15.74
CA VAL A 237 11.25 1.82 15.06
C VAL A 237 10.50 0.67 15.74
N SER A 238 10.08 0.85 16.99
CA SER A 238 9.27 -0.10 17.75
C SER A 238 7.91 -0.41 17.12
N LYS A 239 7.42 0.44 16.19
CA LYS A 239 6.22 0.15 15.40
C LYS A 239 6.42 -0.93 14.34
N PHE A 240 7.66 -1.33 14.06
CA PHE A 240 8.03 -2.44 13.19
C PHE A 240 8.55 -3.64 13.98
N LYS A 241 8.50 -4.85 13.39
CA LYS A 241 9.24 -6.02 13.86
C LYS A 241 10.74 -5.84 13.62
N SER A 242 11.10 -5.27 12.49
CA SER A 242 12.47 -4.90 12.14
C SER A 242 12.47 -3.72 11.19
N VAL A 243 13.53 -2.91 11.25
CA VAL A 243 13.85 -1.88 10.26
C VAL A 243 15.29 -2.12 9.84
N GLU A 244 15.56 -2.12 8.55
CA GLU A 244 16.90 -2.26 7.99
C GLU A 244 17.06 -1.37 6.77
N LEU A 245 18.26 -0.83 6.61
CA LEU A 245 18.70 -0.15 5.40
C LEU A 245 19.48 -1.20 4.61
N ALA A 246 19.07 -1.48 3.39
CA ALA A 246 19.75 -2.36 2.45
C ALA A 246 20.36 -1.50 1.35
N GLU A 247 21.67 -1.57 1.17
CA GLU A 247 22.37 -0.78 0.14
C GLU A 247 23.15 -1.66 -0.83
N HIS A 248 23.13 -1.26 -2.10
CA HIS A 248 23.94 -1.85 -3.17
C HIS A 248 24.76 -0.74 -3.85
N PHE A 249 26.05 -0.98 -4.01
CA PHE A 249 27.02 -0.05 -4.62
C PHE A 249 27.73 -0.76 -5.76
N ILE A 250 27.90 -0.06 -6.88
CA ILE A 250 28.73 -0.56 -7.98
C ILE A 250 30.18 -0.20 -7.67
N GLN A 251 31.04 -1.22 -7.54
CA GLN A 251 32.42 -1.04 -7.12
C GLN A 251 33.29 -0.24 -8.09
N GLU A 252 32.93 -0.16 -9.37
CA GLU A 252 33.80 0.42 -10.41
C GLU A 252 33.92 1.94 -10.29
N ASP A 253 32.85 2.66 -9.95
CA ASP A 253 32.85 4.14 -9.95
C ASP A 253 32.46 4.78 -8.61
N GLY A 254 32.15 3.97 -7.59
CA GLY A 254 31.78 4.47 -6.25
C GLY A 254 30.34 4.98 -6.16
N ASP A 255 29.55 4.82 -7.23
CA ASP A 255 28.16 5.22 -7.28
C ASP A 255 27.26 4.24 -6.51
N CYS A 256 26.34 4.81 -5.75
CA CYS A 256 25.30 4.08 -5.05
C CYS A 256 24.16 3.74 -6.02
N GLU A 257 23.91 2.46 -6.23
CA GLU A 257 22.89 2.00 -7.18
C GLU A 257 21.50 1.99 -6.52
N TYR A 258 21.43 1.44 -5.31
CA TYR A 258 20.18 1.30 -4.56
C TYR A 258 20.37 1.54 -3.06
N ARG A 259 19.44 2.29 -2.47
CA ARG A 259 19.22 2.38 -1.02
C ARG A 259 17.77 2.06 -0.71
N LEU A 260 17.54 1.03 0.11
CA LEU A 260 16.20 0.62 0.52
C LEU A 260 16.06 0.64 2.02
N LEU A 261 15.13 1.42 2.55
CA LEU A 261 14.73 1.31 3.95
C LEU A 261 13.53 0.37 4.06
N ILE A 262 13.77 -0.81 4.61
CA ILE A 262 12.83 -1.92 4.68
C ILE A 262 12.33 -2.07 6.13
N GLY A 263 11.06 -1.79 6.35
CA GLY A 263 10.37 -1.98 7.62
C GLY A 263 9.45 -3.20 7.56
N LYS A 264 9.78 -4.27 8.30
CA LYS A 264 8.85 -5.39 8.50
C LYS A 264 7.81 -5.00 9.54
N GLN A 265 6.56 -4.92 9.13
CA GLN A 265 5.46 -4.46 9.96
C GLN A 265 5.03 -5.54 10.98
N LYS A 266 4.22 -5.17 11.98
CA LYS A 266 3.81 -6.11 13.05
C LYS A 266 2.97 -7.28 12.53
N ASP A 267 2.26 -7.09 11.43
CA ASP A 267 1.46 -8.11 10.75
C ASP A 267 2.27 -8.95 9.72
N ASP A 268 3.59 -8.78 9.71
CA ASP A 268 4.54 -9.36 8.74
C ASP A 268 4.48 -8.79 7.31
N SER A 269 3.62 -7.80 7.04
CA SER A 269 3.72 -7.03 5.79
C SER A 269 4.98 -6.17 5.78
N TRP A 270 5.28 -5.53 4.66
CA TRP A 270 6.49 -4.72 4.51
C TRP A 270 6.13 -3.30 4.08
N LEU A 271 6.81 -2.33 4.65
CA LEU A 271 6.85 -0.96 4.14
C LEU A 271 8.28 -0.71 3.67
N VAL A 272 8.43 -0.29 2.42
CA VAL A 272 9.73 -0.11 1.80
C VAL A 272 9.80 1.28 1.21
N PHE A 273 10.81 2.03 1.58
CA PHE A 273 11.26 3.17 0.79
C PHE A 273 12.41 2.70 -0.09
N SER A 274 12.38 3.07 -1.37
CA SER A 274 13.45 2.80 -2.33
C SER A 274 13.99 4.10 -2.90
N TYR A 275 15.30 4.16 -3.03
CA TYR A 275 16.02 5.17 -3.79
C TYR A 275 16.97 4.45 -4.73
N SER A 276 17.01 4.86 -5.99
CA SER A 276 18.06 4.46 -6.92
C SER A 276 18.67 5.68 -7.57
N ASN A 277 19.96 5.59 -7.85
CA ASN A 277 20.71 6.58 -8.61
C ASN A 277 21.53 5.82 -9.64
N PHE A 278 20.90 5.47 -10.76
CA PHE A 278 21.52 4.62 -11.76
C PHE A 278 22.09 5.47 -12.90
N PRO A 279 23.42 5.42 -13.16
CA PRO A 279 23.97 5.92 -14.40
C PRO A 279 23.73 4.88 -15.51
N PHE A 280 22.88 5.13 -16.52
CA PHE A 280 22.75 4.23 -17.69
C PHE A 280 23.74 4.58 -18.82
#